data_AF-A0A0Q7SC54-F1
#
_entry.id   AF-A0A0Q7SC54-F1
#
_cell.length_a   1.000
_cell.length_b   1.000
_cell.length_c   1.000
_cell.angle_alpha   90.00
_cell.angle_beta   90.00
_cell.angle_gamma   90.00
#
_symmetry.space_group_name_H-M   'P 1'
#
loop_
_entity.id
_entity.type
_entity.pdbx_description
1 polymer ?
#
loop_
_entity_poly.entity_id
_entity_poly.type
_entity_poly.pdbx_seq_one_letter_code
_entity_poly.pdbx_strand_id
1 'polypeptide(L)'
;MRATSSLLGLLAMASTQAQDAAPGQRLFDSNCAMCHTATPDRRALMGPGLHGVVGRKLAAAPGFGYSAALAGLGGQGRVWTTAELDRFLADPTAYAPGTSMPVSMADPAQRQALLAYLGKLAGPATAAVAAASGPASTAADAGSWSADRPGRIHEWKVADLPKPFATDSASNGPRTVPRPEGMLPAVPDGFKVKLWAKDPDRGRVMVKAPNGDIFISSTTKRLVKVFRSSTGETADVVSTFAAGMDRPFGLAFWPTGPNPQYLYVAFVNAIVRYPYRNGDLVAGGEPEVVVPRLAQAVGAHSSRTLVFSADGRRMFLSIGSATNVAEGIGKTPPVPLADWEARHGLGAAWGEEEGHAVVLAFDADGKNRRTYAAGLRNCVGMYLYPRSGDLLCSVNERDLLGDNLPPDYLTRVKEGGFYGWPWFYIGAHEDPRLAGQRPDLRDKVTTPDLLFTAHAAPLGMVMYEAPPAAPAAFPKAYDGDLFVAFHGSWNRQTRTGSKVVRVFMKDGVPTGRYQDFVTGFVASDAEVWGRPSSVAVQKDGSLLVDDDVTGEIWRVAPK
;
A
#
# COMPACT_ATOMS: atom_id res chain seq x y z
N MET A 1 39.58 -40.99 49.00
CA MET A 1 38.22 -41.16 49.58
C MET A 1 37.91 -39.87 50.34
N ARG A 2 36.85 -39.10 50.18
CA ARG A 2 35.66 -39.07 49.30
C ARG A 2 35.37 -37.58 49.03
N ALA A 3 34.83 -37.29 47.84
CA ALA A 3 34.35 -35.98 47.41
C ALA A 3 33.00 -35.63 48.05
N THR A 4 32.68 -34.34 48.16
CA THR A 4 31.33 -33.81 47.87
C THR A 4 31.35 -32.29 47.66
N SER A 5 30.96 -31.89 46.44
CA SER A 5 30.51 -30.53 46.08
C SER A 5 29.16 -30.20 46.71
N SER A 6 28.81 -28.91 46.84
CA SER A 6 27.42 -28.48 46.97
C SER A 6 27.19 -27.15 46.27
N LEU A 7 26.24 -27.19 45.34
CA LEU A 7 25.77 -26.12 44.47
C LEU A 7 24.87 -25.13 45.21
N LEU A 8 25.00 -23.85 44.87
CA LEU A 8 23.97 -22.82 45.04
C LEU A 8 22.83 -23.05 44.04
N GLY A 9 21.58 -23.06 44.52
CA GLY A 9 20.38 -22.99 43.69
C GLY A 9 19.50 -21.83 44.13
N LEU A 10 19.49 -20.73 43.37
CA LEU A 10 18.42 -19.74 43.40
C LEU A 10 17.35 -20.16 42.39
N LEU A 11 16.16 -20.54 42.87
CA LEU A 11 14.98 -20.67 42.03
C LEU A 11 14.43 -19.28 41.70
N ALA A 12 14.62 -18.83 40.46
CA ALA A 12 13.78 -17.82 39.84
C ALA A 12 12.53 -18.50 39.28
N MET A 13 11.36 -18.18 39.82
CA MET A 13 10.10 -18.58 39.20
C MET A 13 9.88 -17.73 37.95
N ALA A 14 10.20 -18.32 36.80
CA ALA A 14 9.87 -17.79 35.49
C ALA A 14 8.38 -17.97 35.22
N SER A 15 7.70 -16.86 34.93
CA SER A 15 6.35 -16.79 34.39
C SER A 15 6.31 -17.38 32.97
N THR A 16 5.87 -18.63 32.86
CA THR A 16 5.58 -19.34 31.61
C THR A 16 4.21 -18.93 31.07
N GLN A 17 4.16 -17.97 30.14
CA GLN A 17 2.98 -17.71 29.33
C GLN A 17 3.36 -17.11 27.96
N ALA A 18 4.31 -17.75 27.27
CA ALA A 18 4.66 -17.43 25.88
C ALA A 18 5.31 -18.62 25.17
N GLN A 19 4.79 -19.84 25.36
CA GLN A 19 5.22 -21.03 24.64
C GLN A 19 4.06 -21.63 23.83
N ASP A 20 4.28 -21.75 22.52
CA ASP A 20 3.58 -22.55 21.51
C ASP A 20 2.07 -22.36 21.30
N ALA A 21 1.69 -21.33 20.53
CA ALA A 21 0.39 -21.33 19.83
C ALA A 21 0.32 -22.54 18.87
N ALA A 22 -0.77 -23.32 18.90
CA ALA A 22 -0.93 -24.50 18.05
C ALA A 22 -0.84 -24.15 16.54
N PRO A 23 -0.43 -25.08 15.64
CA PRO A 23 -0.24 -24.79 14.22
C PRO A 23 -1.41 -24.07 13.54
N GLY A 24 -2.65 -24.43 13.87
CA GLY A 24 -3.85 -23.77 13.34
C GLY A 24 -4.06 -22.35 13.84
N GLN A 25 -3.66 -22.03 15.07
CA GLN A 25 -3.72 -20.67 15.61
C GLN A 25 -2.70 -19.77 14.89
N ARG A 26 -1.47 -20.26 14.68
CA ARG A 26 -0.47 -19.53 13.90
C ARG A 26 -0.94 -19.26 12.48
N LEU A 27 -1.55 -20.26 11.82
CA LEU A 27 -2.13 -20.08 10.49
C LEU A 27 -3.25 -19.02 10.47
N PHE A 28 -4.09 -18.98 11.52
CA PHE A 28 -5.09 -17.93 11.68
C PHE A 28 -4.42 -16.56 11.84
N ASP A 29 -3.45 -16.44 12.74
CA ASP A 29 -2.74 -15.19 13.02
C ASP A 29 -2.05 -14.64 11.77
N SER A 30 -1.42 -15.50 10.96
CA SER A 30 -0.71 -15.10 9.74
C SER A 30 -1.62 -14.79 8.54
N ASN A 31 -2.72 -15.52 8.35
CA ASN A 31 -3.49 -15.48 7.10
C ASN A 31 -4.91 -14.92 7.25
N CYS A 32 -5.43 -14.87 8.46
CA CYS A 32 -6.84 -14.57 8.71
C CYS A 32 -7.03 -13.41 9.68
N ALA A 33 -6.13 -13.20 10.64
CA ALA A 33 -6.29 -12.22 11.71
C ALA A 33 -6.29 -10.76 11.23
N MET A 34 -5.72 -10.49 10.05
CA MET A 34 -5.85 -9.17 9.38
C MET A 34 -7.31 -8.82 9.05
N CYS A 35 -8.10 -9.83 8.69
CA CYS A 35 -9.49 -9.65 8.25
C CYS A 35 -10.50 -10.10 9.30
N HIS A 36 -10.11 -10.94 10.26
CA HIS A 36 -11.04 -11.62 11.15
C HIS A 36 -10.55 -11.58 12.59
N THR A 37 -11.49 -11.55 13.53
CA THR A 37 -11.19 -11.84 14.94
C THR A 37 -11.52 -13.29 15.28
N ALA A 38 -10.78 -13.86 16.22
CA ALA A 38 -11.04 -15.18 16.83
C ALA A 38 -11.61 -15.08 18.26
N THR A 39 -11.86 -13.86 18.74
CA THR A 39 -12.21 -13.55 20.12
C THR A 39 -13.71 -13.73 20.41
N PRO A 40 -14.10 -14.07 21.66
CA PRO A 40 -15.50 -14.30 22.03
C PRO A 40 -16.46 -13.11 21.79
N ASP A 41 -15.94 -11.89 21.70
CA ASP A 41 -16.70 -10.67 21.38
C ASP A 41 -17.15 -10.60 19.91
N ARG A 42 -16.62 -11.48 19.04
CA ARG A 42 -16.94 -11.60 17.60
C ARG A 42 -16.82 -10.29 16.83
N ARG A 43 -15.95 -9.38 17.26
CA ARG A 43 -15.77 -8.07 16.64
C ARG A 43 -15.44 -8.21 15.15
N ALA A 44 -16.16 -7.51 14.29
CA ALA A 44 -15.88 -7.51 12.86
C ALA A 44 -14.63 -6.65 12.55
N LEU A 45 -13.83 -7.08 11.55
CA LEU A 45 -12.80 -6.28 10.89
C LEU A 45 -13.20 -6.12 9.41
N MET A 46 -12.30 -6.41 8.45
CA MET A 46 -12.67 -6.51 7.03
C MET A 46 -13.60 -7.72 6.74
N GLY A 47 -13.55 -8.74 7.59
CA GLY A 47 -14.38 -9.93 7.60
C GLY A 47 -15.12 -10.11 8.94
N PRO A 48 -16.10 -11.03 9.01
CA PRO A 48 -16.86 -11.26 10.24
C PRO A 48 -15.99 -11.93 11.32
N GLY A 49 -16.29 -11.70 12.60
CA GLY A 49 -15.66 -12.45 13.70
C GLY A 49 -15.92 -13.95 13.56
N LEU A 50 -14.88 -14.77 13.74
CA LEU A 50 -14.91 -16.22 13.50
C LEU A 50 -15.06 -17.06 14.77
N HIS A 51 -15.13 -16.45 15.95
CA HIS A 51 -15.46 -17.19 17.16
C HIS A 51 -16.86 -17.82 17.04
N GLY A 52 -16.93 -19.15 17.19
CA GLY A 52 -18.13 -19.94 16.98
C GLY A 52 -18.56 -20.05 15.51
N VAL A 53 -17.65 -19.92 14.54
CA VAL A 53 -18.01 -19.99 13.11
C VAL A 53 -18.42 -21.40 12.67
N VAL A 54 -17.81 -22.45 13.21
CA VAL A 54 -18.16 -23.83 12.89
C VAL A 54 -19.55 -24.13 13.49
N GLY A 55 -20.49 -24.52 12.64
CA GLY A 55 -21.90 -24.72 12.99
C GLY A 55 -22.76 -23.46 12.92
N ARG A 56 -22.17 -22.29 12.61
CA ARG A 56 -22.93 -21.04 12.48
C ARG A 56 -23.63 -20.96 11.13
N LYS A 57 -24.85 -20.39 11.11
CA LYS A 57 -25.54 -20.06 9.86
C LYS A 57 -24.65 -19.18 8.97
N LEU A 58 -24.61 -19.50 7.69
CA LEU A 58 -23.82 -18.78 6.70
C LEU A 58 -24.37 -17.35 6.55
N ALA A 59 -23.48 -16.37 6.41
CA ALA A 59 -23.82 -14.94 6.31
C ALA A 59 -24.68 -14.39 7.46
N ALA A 60 -24.48 -14.87 8.69
CA ALA A 60 -25.31 -14.51 9.84
C ALA A 60 -24.57 -13.83 11.00
N ALA A 61 -23.33 -13.35 10.80
CA ALA A 61 -22.66 -12.57 11.84
C ALA A 61 -23.38 -11.21 12.04
N PRO A 62 -23.83 -10.88 13.26
CA PRO A 62 -24.50 -9.61 13.54
C PRO A 62 -23.61 -8.41 13.20
N GLY A 63 -24.19 -7.37 12.60
CA GLY A 63 -23.48 -6.12 12.30
C GLY A 63 -22.46 -6.19 11.16
N PHE A 64 -22.32 -7.32 10.48
CA PHE A 64 -21.40 -7.48 9.35
C PHE A 64 -22.13 -7.48 8.00
N GLY A 65 -21.68 -6.64 7.07
CA GLY A 65 -22.20 -6.58 5.70
C GLY A 65 -21.58 -7.64 4.80
N TYR A 66 -22.35 -8.69 4.46
CA TYR A 66 -21.89 -9.74 3.55
C TYR A 66 -22.04 -9.37 2.07
N SER A 67 -21.19 -9.94 1.21
CA SER A 67 -21.38 -9.86 -0.23
C SER A 67 -22.71 -10.50 -0.65
N ALA A 68 -23.29 -10.05 -1.77
CA ALA A 68 -24.54 -10.61 -2.29
C ALA A 68 -24.45 -12.14 -2.50
N ALA A 69 -23.29 -12.63 -2.93
CA ALA A 69 -23.03 -14.06 -3.14
C ALA A 69 -23.18 -14.87 -1.83
N LEU A 70 -22.51 -14.45 -0.75
CA LEU A 70 -22.59 -15.15 0.53
C LEU A 70 -23.94 -14.93 1.22
N ALA A 71 -24.52 -13.73 1.13
CA ALA A 71 -25.84 -13.43 1.65
C ALA A 71 -26.92 -14.32 1.00
N GLY A 72 -26.86 -14.51 -0.32
CA GLY A 72 -27.76 -15.40 -1.06
C GLY A 72 -27.68 -16.85 -0.59
N LEU A 73 -26.46 -17.37 -0.40
CA LEU A 73 -26.23 -18.71 0.14
C LEU A 73 -26.72 -18.84 1.60
N GLY A 74 -26.58 -17.80 2.41
CA GLY A 74 -27.11 -17.76 3.78
C GLY A 74 -28.65 -17.71 3.83
N GLY A 75 -29.27 -17.04 2.86
CA GLY A 75 -30.74 -17.00 2.68
C GLY A 75 -31.35 -18.38 2.42
N GLN A 76 -30.59 -19.30 1.83
CA GLN A 76 -30.97 -20.70 1.61
C GLN A 76 -30.86 -21.57 2.89
N GLY A 77 -30.50 -20.98 4.04
CA GLY A 77 -30.40 -21.72 5.30
C GLY A 77 -29.10 -22.54 5.46
N ARG A 78 -28.09 -22.30 4.62
CA ARG A 78 -26.81 -23.02 4.70
C ARG A 78 -26.06 -22.69 6.00
N VAL A 79 -25.25 -23.63 6.45
CA VAL A 79 -24.47 -23.57 7.70
C VAL A 79 -23.00 -23.82 7.41
N TRP A 80 -22.12 -23.14 8.12
CA TRP A 80 -20.67 -23.36 8.07
C TRP A 80 -20.29 -24.64 8.80
N THR A 81 -20.43 -25.79 8.14
CA THR A 81 -19.80 -27.04 8.62
C THR A 81 -18.29 -27.00 8.32
N THR A 82 -17.52 -27.87 8.98
CA THR A 82 -16.07 -28.00 8.69
C THR A 82 -15.82 -28.30 7.22
N ALA A 83 -16.64 -29.16 6.60
CA ALA A 83 -16.52 -29.48 5.17
C ALA A 83 -16.90 -28.32 4.25
N GLU A 84 -17.88 -27.50 4.63
CA GLU A 84 -18.24 -26.29 3.89
C GLU A 84 -17.16 -25.22 3.98
N LEU A 85 -16.60 -25.01 5.18
CA LEU A 85 -15.48 -24.09 5.38
C LEU A 85 -14.23 -24.56 4.63
N ASP A 86 -13.93 -25.87 4.60
CA ASP A 86 -12.78 -26.39 3.83
C ASP A 86 -12.93 -26.10 2.33
N ARG A 87 -14.11 -26.35 1.74
CA ARG A 87 -14.38 -26.03 0.33
C ARG A 87 -14.31 -24.54 0.05
N PHE A 88 -14.88 -23.72 0.93
CA PHE A 88 -14.82 -22.27 0.79
C PHE A 88 -13.40 -21.74 0.90
N LEU A 89 -12.60 -22.24 1.84
CA LEU A 89 -11.21 -21.81 2.01
C LEU A 89 -10.30 -22.32 0.88
N ALA A 90 -10.61 -23.47 0.27
CA ALA A 90 -9.85 -23.96 -0.88
C ALA A 90 -9.95 -23.01 -2.08
N ASP A 91 -11.16 -22.53 -2.39
CA ASP A 91 -11.40 -21.52 -3.43
C ASP A 91 -12.70 -20.74 -3.15
N PRO A 92 -12.59 -19.55 -2.50
CA PRO A 92 -13.76 -18.74 -2.17
C PRO A 92 -14.54 -18.29 -3.40
N THR A 93 -13.85 -18.01 -4.51
CA THR A 93 -14.47 -17.47 -5.72
C THR A 93 -15.21 -18.55 -6.48
N ALA A 94 -14.67 -19.77 -6.55
CA ALA A 94 -15.39 -20.91 -7.12
C ALA A 94 -16.58 -21.32 -6.24
N TYR A 95 -16.42 -21.28 -4.92
CA TYR A 95 -17.49 -21.66 -4.00
C TYR A 95 -18.66 -20.66 -3.99
N ALA A 96 -18.37 -19.36 -4.00
CA ALA A 96 -19.35 -18.28 -4.03
C ALA A 96 -18.88 -17.18 -4.99
N PRO A 97 -19.20 -17.30 -6.30
CA PRO A 97 -18.83 -16.30 -7.30
C PRO A 97 -19.33 -14.90 -6.92
N GLY A 98 -18.41 -13.93 -6.82
CA GLY A 98 -18.72 -12.58 -6.32
C GLY A 98 -18.60 -12.42 -4.80
N THR A 99 -17.98 -13.37 -4.10
CA THR A 99 -17.59 -13.19 -2.69
C THR A 99 -16.55 -12.08 -2.51
N SER A 100 -16.66 -11.34 -1.42
CA SER A 100 -15.65 -10.33 -1.04
C SER A 100 -14.45 -10.93 -0.30
N MET A 101 -14.45 -12.24 -0.02
CA MET A 101 -13.34 -12.93 0.63
C MET A 101 -12.22 -13.21 -0.38
N PRO A 102 -11.04 -12.54 -0.31
CA PRO A 102 -10.03 -12.61 -1.36
C PRO A 102 -8.96 -13.67 -1.10
N VAL A 103 -8.90 -14.22 0.12
CA VAL A 103 -7.86 -15.14 0.57
C VAL A 103 -8.34 -16.58 0.41
N SER A 104 -7.59 -17.37 -0.37
CA SER A 104 -7.71 -18.82 -0.45
C SER A 104 -6.52 -19.50 0.24
N MET A 105 -6.70 -20.74 0.64
CA MET A 105 -5.68 -21.58 1.24
C MET A 105 -5.65 -22.91 0.49
N ALA A 106 -4.78 -23.01 -0.52
CA ALA A 106 -4.75 -24.15 -1.44
C ALA A 106 -4.28 -25.46 -0.78
N ASP A 107 -3.39 -25.38 0.22
CA ASP A 107 -2.84 -26.56 0.92
C ASP A 107 -3.91 -27.19 1.84
N PRO A 108 -4.34 -28.44 1.59
CA PRO A 108 -5.30 -29.14 2.43
C PRO A 108 -4.85 -29.33 3.88
N ALA A 109 -3.56 -29.58 4.13
CA ALA A 109 -3.06 -29.81 5.48
C ALA A 109 -3.15 -28.54 6.34
N GLN A 110 -2.86 -27.39 5.73
CA GLN A 110 -3.00 -26.08 6.40
C GLN A 110 -4.47 -25.76 6.69
N ARG A 111 -5.37 -26.00 5.72
CA ARG A 111 -6.82 -25.82 5.96
C ARG A 111 -7.32 -26.67 7.12
N GLN A 112 -6.94 -27.94 7.18
CA GLN A 112 -7.35 -28.82 8.27
C GLN A 112 -6.82 -28.35 9.63
N ALA A 113 -5.57 -27.89 9.70
CA ALA A 113 -5.01 -27.32 10.93
C ALA A 113 -5.75 -26.06 11.38
N LEU A 114 -6.05 -25.14 10.44
CA LEU A 114 -6.82 -23.91 10.71
C LEU A 114 -8.25 -24.25 11.18
N LEU A 115 -8.93 -25.17 10.51
CA LEU A 115 -10.29 -25.59 10.87
C LEU A 115 -10.34 -26.26 12.24
N ALA A 116 -9.31 -27.04 12.59
CA ALA A 116 -9.19 -27.61 13.94
C ALA A 116 -9.02 -26.53 15.01
N TYR A 117 -8.35 -25.42 14.70
CA TYR A 117 -8.29 -24.26 15.60
C TYR A 117 -9.63 -23.54 15.69
N LEU A 118 -10.26 -23.20 14.56
CA LEU A 118 -11.57 -22.52 14.54
C LEU A 118 -12.66 -23.35 15.23
N GLY A 119 -12.60 -24.68 15.13
CA GLY A 119 -13.51 -25.58 15.84
C GLY A 119 -13.37 -25.55 17.36
N LYS A 120 -12.20 -25.14 17.89
CA LYS A 120 -11.97 -24.93 19.33
C LYS A 120 -12.51 -23.58 19.81
N LEU A 121 -12.75 -22.63 18.91
CA LEU A 121 -13.35 -21.34 19.22
C LEU A 121 -14.87 -21.52 19.35
N ALA A 122 -15.33 -22.09 20.47
CA ALA A 122 -16.75 -22.33 20.74
C ALA A 122 -17.17 -21.64 22.04
N GLY A 123 -18.44 -21.24 22.11
CA GLY A 123 -19.02 -20.61 23.30
C GLY A 123 -20.01 -19.49 22.97
N PRO A 124 -20.82 -19.06 23.96
CA PRO A 124 -21.68 -17.90 23.83
C PRO A 124 -20.84 -16.64 23.57
N ALA A 125 -21.33 -15.78 22.67
CA ALA A 125 -20.69 -14.49 22.45
C ALA A 125 -20.74 -13.68 23.74
N THR A 126 -19.61 -13.12 24.17
CA THR A 126 -19.63 -12.06 25.16
C THR A 126 -20.10 -10.79 24.45
N ALA A 127 -21.12 -10.11 24.98
CA ALA A 127 -21.60 -8.88 24.37
C ALA A 127 -20.42 -7.94 24.14
N ALA A 128 -20.20 -7.55 22.88
CA ALA A 128 -19.28 -6.47 22.58
C ALA A 128 -19.76 -5.27 23.39
N VAL A 129 -18.88 -4.72 24.24
CA VAL A 129 -19.12 -3.39 24.79
C VAL A 129 -19.18 -2.50 23.56
N ALA A 130 -20.39 -2.07 23.19
CA ALA A 130 -20.55 -1.05 22.19
C ALA A 130 -19.72 0.12 22.68
N ALA A 131 -18.63 0.43 21.96
CA ALA A 131 -17.84 1.60 22.26
C ALA A 131 -18.82 2.78 22.20
N ALA A 132 -19.10 3.35 23.37
CA ALA A 132 -19.76 4.63 23.43
C ALA A 132 -18.95 5.57 22.55
N SER A 133 -19.62 6.21 21.59
CA SER A 133 -19.09 7.36 20.89
C SER A 133 -18.77 8.42 21.94
N GLY A 134 -17.54 8.36 22.46
CA GLY A 134 -17.00 9.38 23.33
C GLY A 134 -17.02 10.72 22.58
N PRO A 135 -17.24 11.84 23.28
CA PRO A 135 -17.23 13.13 22.62
C PRO A 135 -15.88 13.33 21.94
N ALA A 136 -15.92 13.79 20.70
CA ALA A 136 -14.74 14.16 19.93
C ALA A 136 -13.86 15.07 20.78
N SER A 137 -12.69 14.55 21.16
CA SER A 137 -11.64 15.36 21.76
C SER A 137 -11.31 16.47 20.76
N THR A 138 -11.28 17.72 21.22
CA THR A 138 -11.09 18.90 20.38
C THR A 138 -9.68 19.05 19.81
N ALA A 139 -8.78 18.10 20.10
CA ALA A 139 -7.47 17.95 19.46
C ALA A 139 -7.41 16.73 18.50
N ALA A 140 -8.49 15.92 18.40
CA ALA A 140 -8.46 14.54 17.91
C ALA A 140 -8.80 14.32 16.43
N ASP A 141 -8.67 15.32 15.55
CA ASP A 141 -8.91 15.07 14.11
C ASP A 141 -8.03 15.87 13.16
N ALA A 142 -6.78 16.06 13.57
CA ALA A 142 -5.77 16.70 12.74
C ALA A 142 -5.53 15.84 11.48
N GLY A 143 -6.01 16.32 10.33
CA GLY A 143 -5.97 15.59 9.06
C GLY A 143 -7.31 15.01 8.59
N SER A 144 -8.40 15.21 9.33
CA SER A 144 -9.78 14.85 8.92
C SER A 144 -10.13 15.27 7.51
N TRP A 145 -10.81 14.39 6.77
CA TRP A 145 -11.41 14.69 5.47
C TRP A 145 -12.39 15.86 5.54
N SER A 146 -13.10 16.04 6.65
CA SER A 146 -14.14 17.08 6.81
C SER A 146 -13.57 18.50 6.75
N ALA A 147 -12.27 18.65 7.03
CA ALA A 147 -11.57 19.92 6.97
C ALA A 147 -10.77 20.11 5.66
N ASP A 148 -10.76 19.12 4.78
CA ASP A 148 -10.00 19.17 3.52
C ASP A 148 -10.58 20.20 2.57
N ARG A 149 -9.70 21.08 2.11
CA ARG A 149 -10.04 22.16 1.17
C ARG A 149 -8.80 22.55 0.40
N PRO A 150 -8.92 22.87 -0.90
CA PRO A 150 -7.78 23.33 -1.66
C PRO A 150 -7.11 24.53 -0.97
N GLY A 151 -5.78 24.53 -0.93
CA GLY A 151 -5.01 25.58 -0.30
C GLY A 151 -4.59 25.31 1.15
N ARG A 152 -5.22 24.36 1.85
CA ARG A 152 -4.86 24.00 3.23
C ARG A 152 -3.43 23.48 3.30
N ILE A 153 -2.63 24.05 4.20
CA ILE A 153 -1.24 23.65 4.42
C ILE A 153 -1.13 22.71 5.61
N HIS A 154 -0.25 21.72 5.48
CA HIS A 154 0.09 20.75 6.52
C HIS A 154 1.60 20.74 6.77
N GLU A 155 1.97 20.54 8.03
CA GLU A 155 3.35 20.40 8.51
C GLU A 155 3.31 19.49 9.74
N TRP A 156 4.02 18.37 9.70
CA TRP A 156 4.08 17.39 10.79
C TRP A 156 5.52 17.17 11.19
N LYS A 157 5.78 17.11 12.50
CA LYS A 157 7.13 16.96 13.05
C LYS A 157 7.22 15.70 13.88
N VAL A 158 8.39 15.06 13.84
CA VAL A 158 8.68 13.86 14.64
C VAL A 158 8.45 14.11 16.14
N ALA A 159 8.81 15.31 16.62
CA ALA A 159 8.65 15.69 18.02
C ALA A 159 7.17 15.79 18.49
N ASP A 160 6.24 15.94 17.55
CA ASP A 160 4.82 16.16 17.82
C ASP A 160 4.00 14.86 17.66
N LEU A 161 4.66 13.73 17.39
CA LEU A 161 3.97 12.46 17.18
C LEU A 161 3.32 11.96 18.47
N PRO A 162 2.04 11.51 18.41
CA PRO A 162 1.39 10.93 19.58
C PRO A 162 2.08 9.63 20.00
N LYS A 163 1.88 9.23 21.25
CA LYS A 163 2.35 7.92 21.71
C LYS A 163 1.58 6.81 20.98
N PRO A 164 2.21 5.64 20.75
CA PRO A 164 1.50 4.46 20.28
C PRO A 164 0.26 4.16 21.15
N PHE A 165 -0.84 3.81 20.49
CA PHE A 165 -2.13 3.48 21.12
C PHE A 165 -2.76 4.64 21.92
N ALA A 166 -2.40 5.89 21.62
CA ALA A 166 -3.07 7.06 22.18
C ALA A 166 -4.57 7.11 21.84
N THR A 167 -4.97 6.46 20.73
CA THR A 167 -6.35 6.10 20.42
C THR A 167 -6.40 4.61 20.07
N ASP A 168 -7.60 4.04 20.11
CA ASP A 168 -7.85 2.76 19.45
C ASP A 168 -7.57 2.88 17.95
N SER A 169 -7.22 1.76 17.32
CA SER A 169 -7.19 1.65 15.87
C SER A 169 -8.58 1.28 15.35
N ALA A 170 -8.91 1.74 14.16
CA ALA A 170 -10.17 1.45 13.50
C ALA A 170 -10.03 0.49 12.32
N SER A 171 -11.11 -0.22 12.01
CA SER A 171 -11.29 -0.91 10.73
C SER A 171 -12.43 -0.24 9.98
N ASN A 172 -12.10 0.78 9.21
CA ASN A 172 -13.05 1.64 8.52
C ASN A 172 -12.76 1.65 7.01
N GLY A 173 -12.92 0.50 6.33
CA GLY A 173 -12.76 0.42 4.87
C GLY A 173 -13.75 1.32 4.12
N PRO A 174 -13.36 2.03 3.05
CA PRO A 174 -14.27 2.91 2.33
C PRO A 174 -15.31 2.14 1.56
N ARG A 175 -16.58 2.53 1.70
CA ARG A 175 -17.65 2.11 0.79
C ARG A 175 -17.71 3.07 -0.38
N THR A 176 -17.44 2.57 -1.58
CA THR A 176 -17.62 3.34 -2.80
C THR A 176 -19.10 3.62 -3.04
N VAL A 177 -19.43 4.88 -3.32
CA VAL A 177 -20.76 5.31 -3.79
C VAL A 177 -20.66 5.94 -5.18
N PRO A 178 -21.75 5.96 -5.97
CA PRO A 178 -21.78 6.72 -7.20
C PRO A 178 -21.43 8.19 -6.95
N ARG A 179 -20.67 8.80 -7.85
CA ARG A 179 -20.45 10.25 -7.85
C ARG A 179 -21.80 10.97 -7.97
N PRO A 180 -22.12 11.91 -7.06
CA PRO A 180 -23.31 12.73 -7.20
C PRO A 180 -23.32 13.48 -8.53
N GLU A 181 -24.48 13.60 -9.17
CA GLU A 181 -24.61 14.26 -10.47
C GLU A 181 -24.10 15.70 -10.39
N GLY A 182 -23.31 16.11 -11.38
CA GLY A 182 -22.70 17.44 -11.44
C GLY A 182 -21.56 17.70 -10.43
N MET A 183 -21.29 16.78 -9.50
CA MET A 183 -20.21 16.94 -8.53
C MET A 183 -18.84 16.81 -9.21
N LEU A 184 -17.97 17.79 -9.00
CA LEU A 184 -16.58 17.80 -9.45
C LEU A 184 -15.65 17.86 -8.24
N PRO A 185 -14.41 17.37 -8.35
CA PRO A 185 -13.38 17.62 -7.35
C PRO A 185 -13.18 19.13 -7.13
N ALA A 186 -12.84 19.53 -5.90
CA ALA A 186 -12.46 20.89 -5.60
C ALA A 186 -10.98 21.12 -5.93
N VAL A 187 -10.64 22.28 -6.52
CA VAL A 187 -9.27 22.69 -6.87
C VAL A 187 -9.04 24.14 -6.40
N PRO A 188 -7.78 24.63 -6.29
CA PRO A 188 -7.54 25.99 -5.83
C PRO A 188 -8.09 27.03 -6.79
N ASP A 189 -8.27 28.26 -6.28
CA ASP A 189 -8.61 29.40 -7.13
C ASP A 189 -7.61 29.57 -8.27
N GLY A 190 -8.13 29.99 -9.43
CA GLY A 190 -7.36 30.07 -10.68
C GLY A 190 -7.27 28.76 -11.46
N PHE A 191 -7.74 27.63 -10.91
CA PHE A 191 -7.83 26.36 -11.62
C PHE A 191 -9.28 25.97 -11.95
N LYS A 192 -9.41 25.09 -12.94
CA LYS A 192 -10.63 24.36 -13.28
C LYS A 192 -10.31 22.87 -13.40
N VAL A 193 -11.29 22.04 -13.08
CA VAL A 193 -11.24 20.59 -13.29
C VAL A 193 -12.30 20.18 -14.29
N LYS A 194 -11.96 19.24 -15.17
CA LYS A 194 -12.93 18.54 -16.03
C LYS A 194 -12.58 17.07 -16.14
N LEU A 195 -13.54 16.26 -16.55
CA LEU A 195 -13.27 14.88 -16.93
C LEU A 195 -12.41 14.87 -18.21
N TRP A 196 -11.29 14.13 -18.18
CA TRP A 196 -10.37 13.98 -19.30
C TRP A 196 -10.60 12.67 -20.06
N ALA A 197 -10.81 11.58 -19.34
CA ALA A 197 -11.10 10.27 -19.89
C ALA A 197 -11.82 9.40 -18.86
N LYS A 198 -12.39 8.28 -19.33
CA LYS A 198 -12.84 7.19 -18.46
C LYS A 198 -12.07 5.92 -18.79
N ASP A 199 -11.50 5.30 -17.77
CA ASP A 199 -10.93 3.96 -17.82
C ASP A 199 -11.91 2.94 -17.21
N PRO A 200 -12.64 2.14 -18.02
CA PRO A 200 -13.52 1.10 -17.49
C PRO A 200 -12.75 -0.02 -16.75
N ASP A 201 -11.43 -0.13 -16.95
CA ASP A 201 -10.59 -1.14 -16.32
C ASP A 201 -9.90 -0.66 -15.05
N ARG A 202 -10.13 0.62 -14.67
CA ARG A 202 -9.77 1.16 -13.36
C ARG A 202 -8.31 0.87 -13.00
N GLY A 203 -7.42 1.25 -13.91
CA GLY A 203 -6.00 1.21 -13.64
C GLY A 203 -5.60 2.09 -12.44
N ARG A 204 -4.43 1.84 -11.88
CA ARG A 204 -3.98 2.46 -10.61
C ARG A 204 -2.74 3.33 -10.73
N VAL A 205 -1.85 3.04 -11.69
CA VAL A 205 -0.58 3.76 -11.84
C VAL A 205 -0.45 4.26 -13.26
N MET A 206 -0.30 5.59 -13.40
CA MET A 206 -0.03 6.26 -14.66
C MET A 206 1.48 6.44 -14.86
N VAL A 207 1.95 6.22 -16.09
CA VAL A 207 3.27 6.65 -16.55
C VAL A 207 3.12 7.31 -17.92
N LYS A 208 3.73 8.49 -18.07
CA LYS A 208 3.74 9.22 -19.34
C LYS A 208 4.89 8.73 -20.22
N ALA A 209 4.57 8.30 -21.44
CA ALA A 209 5.55 8.02 -22.47
C ALA A 209 6.17 9.33 -23.01
N PRO A 210 7.38 9.30 -23.60
CA PRO A 210 8.02 10.52 -24.13
C PRO A 210 7.20 11.24 -25.21
N ASN A 211 6.40 10.49 -25.97
CA ASN A 211 5.45 11.04 -26.93
C ASN A 211 4.16 11.57 -26.29
N GLY A 212 4.06 11.65 -24.96
CA GLY A 212 2.91 12.20 -24.21
C GLY A 212 1.73 11.26 -24.00
N ASP A 213 1.75 10.04 -24.55
CA ASP A 213 0.71 9.07 -24.24
C ASP A 213 0.77 8.67 -22.76
N ILE A 214 -0.40 8.42 -22.17
CA ILE A 214 -0.52 8.00 -20.77
C ILE A 214 -0.77 6.51 -20.73
N PHE A 215 0.15 5.77 -20.12
CA PHE A 215 0.04 4.33 -19.90
C PHE A 215 -0.50 4.10 -18.50
N ILE A 216 -1.50 3.23 -18.36
CA ILE A 216 -2.11 2.92 -17.07
C ILE A 216 -2.13 1.41 -16.85
N SER A 217 -1.58 0.97 -15.71
CA SER A 217 -1.60 -0.44 -15.32
C SER A 217 -2.85 -0.77 -14.52
N SER A 218 -3.59 -1.81 -14.91
CA SER A 218 -4.69 -2.38 -14.15
C SER A 218 -4.33 -3.78 -13.64
N THR A 219 -3.98 -3.84 -12.35
CA THR A 219 -3.58 -5.07 -11.67
C THR A 219 -4.68 -6.12 -11.68
N THR A 220 -5.93 -5.72 -11.39
CA THR A 220 -7.07 -6.64 -11.27
C THR A 220 -7.57 -7.11 -12.63
N LYS A 221 -7.45 -6.27 -13.67
CA LYS A 221 -7.82 -6.60 -15.05
C LYS A 221 -6.68 -7.23 -15.85
N ARG A 222 -5.49 -7.36 -15.25
CA ARG A 222 -4.34 -8.06 -15.83
C ARG A 222 -3.89 -7.45 -17.16
N LEU A 223 -3.91 -6.12 -17.26
CA LEU A 223 -3.62 -5.41 -18.51
C LEU A 223 -2.95 -4.06 -18.29
N VAL A 224 -2.40 -3.51 -19.37
CA VAL A 224 -1.92 -2.13 -19.47
C VAL A 224 -2.67 -1.45 -20.62
N LYS A 225 -3.20 -0.26 -20.38
CA LYS A 225 -3.85 0.59 -21.38
C LYS A 225 -2.98 1.78 -21.77
N VAL A 226 -3.26 2.33 -22.96
CA VAL A 226 -2.69 3.58 -23.49
C VAL A 226 -3.82 4.54 -23.79
N PHE A 227 -3.67 5.77 -23.31
CA PHE A 227 -4.55 6.90 -23.58
C PHE A 227 -3.75 7.95 -24.34
N ARG A 228 -4.15 8.23 -25.57
CA ARG A 228 -3.54 9.26 -26.43
C ARG A 228 -4.44 10.48 -26.50
N SER A 229 -3.81 11.65 -26.43
CA SER A 229 -4.46 12.93 -26.66
C SER A 229 -3.69 13.74 -27.70
N SER A 230 -4.38 14.22 -28.72
CA SER A 230 -3.86 15.11 -29.76
C SER A 230 -3.80 16.56 -29.31
N THR A 231 -4.69 16.98 -28.40
CA THR A 231 -4.83 18.37 -27.93
C THR A 231 -4.39 18.57 -26.48
N GLY A 232 -4.29 17.49 -25.69
CA GLY A 232 -4.15 17.51 -24.24
C GLY A 232 -5.48 17.63 -23.48
N GLU A 233 -6.57 18.03 -24.15
CA GLU A 233 -7.84 18.34 -23.48
C GLU A 233 -8.68 17.12 -23.08
N THR A 234 -8.61 16.04 -23.86
CA THR A 234 -9.31 14.77 -23.67
C THR A 234 -8.48 13.64 -24.27
N ALA A 235 -8.65 12.40 -23.82
CA ALA A 235 -8.13 11.26 -24.57
C ALA A 235 -8.98 11.04 -25.83
N ASP A 236 -8.34 11.01 -27.00
CA ASP A 236 -8.98 10.76 -28.29
C ASP A 236 -8.96 9.26 -28.63
N VAL A 237 -7.93 8.55 -28.19
CA VAL A 237 -7.74 7.12 -28.45
C VAL A 237 -7.41 6.41 -27.15
N VAL A 238 -8.11 5.31 -26.91
CA VAL A 238 -7.85 4.38 -25.80
C VAL A 238 -7.61 3.00 -26.39
N SER A 239 -6.49 2.38 -26.05
CA SER A 239 -6.11 1.04 -26.53
C SER A 239 -5.60 0.19 -25.39
N THR A 240 -5.79 -1.13 -25.49
CA THR A 240 -5.09 -2.09 -24.63
C THR A 240 -3.71 -2.33 -25.23
N PHE A 241 -2.66 -1.92 -24.53
CA PHE A 241 -1.28 -2.16 -24.96
C PHE A 241 -0.96 -3.66 -24.98
N ALA A 242 -1.24 -4.31 -23.85
CA ALA A 242 -1.06 -5.74 -23.64
C ALA A 242 -1.96 -6.20 -22.48
N ALA A 243 -2.32 -7.49 -22.48
CA ALA A 243 -3.22 -8.11 -21.50
C ALA A 243 -2.73 -9.51 -21.11
N GLY A 244 -3.44 -10.17 -20.19
CA GLY A 244 -3.10 -11.51 -19.69
C GLY A 244 -1.97 -11.54 -18.65
N MET A 245 -1.46 -10.38 -18.26
CA MET A 245 -0.32 -10.20 -17.36
C MET A 245 -0.58 -10.70 -15.94
N ASP A 246 0.44 -11.19 -15.23
CA ASP A 246 0.29 -11.53 -13.81
C ASP A 246 0.35 -10.28 -12.93
N ARG A 247 -0.83 -9.72 -12.61
CA ARG A 247 -0.99 -8.59 -11.66
C ARG A 247 0.04 -7.47 -11.93
N PRO A 248 -0.01 -6.84 -13.12
CA PRO A 248 0.93 -5.77 -13.45
C PRO A 248 0.71 -4.56 -12.53
N PHE A 249 1.80 -3.82 -12.25
CA PHE A 249 1.73 -2.60 -11.47
C PHE A 249 2.68 -1.52 -11.98
N GLY A 250 3.99 -1.67 -11.76
CA GLY A 250 4.99 -0.67 -12.13
C GLY A 250 5.29 -0.70 -13.62
N LEU A 251 5.49 0.48 -14.20
CA LEU A 251 5.78 0.70 -15.60
C LEU A 251 7.01 1.61 -15.72
N ALA A 252 7.94 1.31 -16.62
CA ALA A 252 9.01 2.26 -16.96
C ALA A 252 9.49 2.09 -18.40
N PHE A 253 9.70 3.21 -19.09
CA PHE A 253 10.27 3.23 -20.43
C PHE A 253 11.80 3.17 -20.37
N TRP A 254 12.40 2.39 -21.27
CA TRP A 254 13.85 2.23 -21.35
C TRP A 254 14.34 2.04 -22.80
N PRO A 255 15.50 2.60 -23.19
CA PRO A 255 16.34 3.53 -22.45
C PRO A 255 15.58 4.81 -22.04
N THR A 256 16.05 5.47 -20.99
CA THR A 256 15.49 6.74 -20.54
C THR A 256 15.70 7.81 -21.61
N GLY A 257 14.80 8.80 -21.66
CA GLY A 257 14.87 9.90 -22.61
C GLY A 257 13.86 9.78 -23.77
N PRO A 258 14.12 10.43 -24.90
CA PRO A 258 13.08 10.66 -25.91
C PRO A 258 12.74 9.43 -26.74
N ASN A 259 13.60 8.41 -26.83
CA ASN A 259 13.43 7.28 -27.75
C ASN A 259 13.61 5.93 -27.04
N PRO A 260 12.65 5.53 -26.18
CA PRO A 260 12.69 4.23 -25.54
C PRO A 260 12.49 3.13 -26.58
N GLN A 261 13.06 1.96 -26.28
CA GLN A 261 12.95 0.74 -27.09
C GLN A 261 12.05 -0.32 -26.43
N TYR A 262 11.79 -0.15 -25.12
CA TYR A 262 11.05 -1.09 -24.32
C TYR A 262 10.16 -0.38 -23.30
N LEU A 263 9.02 -1.01 -23.02
CA LEU A 263 8.24 -0.77 -21.80
C LEU A 263 8.51 -1.93 -20.84
N TYR A 264 9.17 -1.64 -19.72
CA TYR A 264 9.33 -2.57 -18.62
C TYR A 264 8.05 -2.58 -17.78
N VAL A 265 7.61 -3.77 -17.41
CA VAL A 265 6.42 -3.99 -16.58
C VAL A 265 6.83 -4.88 -15.42
N ALA A 266 6.65 -4.39 -14.20
CA ALA A 266 6.79 -5.21 -13.01
C ALA A 266 5.45 -5.88 -12.69
N PHE A 267 5.50 -7.20 -12.69
CA PHE A 267 4.51 -8.09 -12.11
C PHE A 267 4.81 -8.27 -10.64
N VAL A 268 3.86 -8.85 -9.93
CA VAL A 268 3.96 -9.14 -8.50
C VAL A 268 5.23 -9.92 -8.10
N ASN A 269 5.71 -10.83 -8.95
CA ASN A 269 6.92 -11.61 -8.67
C ASN A 269 7.90 -11.73 -9.86
N ALA A 270 7.74 -10.91 -10.91
CA ALA A 270 8.64 -10.92 -12.06
C ALA A 270 8.74 -9.53 -12.70
N ILE A 271 9.78 -9.30 -13.49
CA ILE A 271 9.89 -8.13 -14.37
C ILE A 271 10.00 -8.66 -15.79
N VAL A 272 9.17 -8.11 -16.67
CA VAL A 272 9.24 -8.34 -18.11
C VAL A 272 9.43 -7.03 -18.85
N ARG A 273 9.80 -7.10 -20.12
CA ARG A 273 9.81 -5.94 -21.01
C ARG A 273 9.14 -6.27 -22.33
N TYR A 274 8.36 -5.33 -22.85
CA TYR A 274 7.75 -5.41 -24.17
C TYR A 274 8.52 -4.52 -25.14
N PRO A 275 8.78 -4.95 -26.38
CA PRO A 275 9.24 -4.06 -27.43
C PRO A 275 8.28 -2.87 -27.58
N TYR A 276 8.84 -1.66 -27.58
CA TYR A 276 8.08 -0.42 -27.66
C TYR A 276 8.83 0.61 -28.51
N ARG A 277 8.11 1.26 -29.41
CA ARG A 277 8.53 2.48 -30.08
C ARG A 277 7.55 3.58 -29.73
N ASN A 278 8.04 4.82 -29.70
CA ASN A 278 7.17 5.97 -29.49
C ASN A 278 5.98 5.94 -30.44
N GLY A 279 4.79 6.00 -29.87
CA GLY A 279 3.55 5.96 -30.64
C GLY A 279 2.89 4.60 -30.72
N ASP A 280 3.52 3.52 -30.25
CA ASP A 280 2.91 2.21 -30.22
C ASP A 280 1.73 2.20 -29.23
N LEU A 281 0.55 1.82 -29.74
CA LEU A 281 -0.69 1.70 -28.97
C LEU A 281 -0.97 0.24 -28.54
N VAL A 282 -0.22 -0.70 -29.10
CA VAL A 282 -0.26 -2.14 -28.85
C VAL A 282 1.19 -2.63 -28.80
N ALA A 283 1.48 -3.61 -27.96
CA ALA A 283 2.81 -4.18 -27.85
C ALA A 283 3.31 -4.73 -29.19
N GLY A 284 4.56 -4.42 -29.54
CA GLY A 284 5.16 -4.82 -30.82
C GLY A 284 5.53 -6.31 -30.91
N GLY A 285 5.33 -7.08 -29.84
CA GLY A 285 5.65 -8.52 -29.76
C GLY A 285 5.45 -9.08 -28.35
N GLU A 286 5.78 -10.36 -28.19
CA GLU A 286 5.76 -11.06 -26.90
C GLU A 286 6.75 -10.44 -25.89
N PRO A 287 6.44 -10.50 -24.58
CA PRO A 287 7.33 -9.97 -23.56
C PRO A 287 8.59 -10.83 -23.38
N GLU A 288 9.71 -10.17 -23.13
CA GLU A 288 10.95 -10.80 -22.69
C GLU A 288 11.02 -10.79 -21.16
N VAL A 289 11.36 -11.93 -20.55
CA VAL A 289 11.58 -12.01 -19.10
C VAL A 289 12.92 -11.38 -18.74
N VAL A 290 12.90 -10.37 -17.88
CA VAL A 290 14.08 -9.67 -17.37
C VAL A 290 14.49 -10.24 -16.02
N VAL A 291 13.54 -10.36 -15.09
CA VAL A 291 13.74 -10.98 -13.79
C VAL A 291 12.62 -12.00 -13.55
N PRO A 292 12.91 -13.31 -13.52
CA PRO A 292 11.88 -14.35 -13.44
C PRO A 292 11.27 -14.52 -12.04
N ARG A 293 11.98 -14.07 -10.99
CA ARG A 293 11.54 -14.17 -9.60
C ARG A 293 12.09 -13.04 -8.74
N LEU A 294 11.21 -12.27 -8.11
CA LEU A 294 11.57 -11.15 -7.25
C LEU A 294 11.75 -11.56 -5.79
N ALA A 295 10.83 -12.34 -5.25
CA ALA A 295 10.84 -12.78 -3.86
C ALA A 295 10.36 -14.24 -3.75
N GLN A 296 10.71 -14.88 -2.64
CA GLN A 296 10.28 -16.25 -2.35
C GLN A 296 8.77 -16.30 -2.07
N ALA A 297 8.30 -15.37 -1.24
CA ALA A 297 6.89 -15.08 -1.01
C ALA A 297 6.51 -13.75 -1.68
N VAL A 298 5.22 -13.56 -1.96
CA VAL A 298 4.69 -12.30 -2.52
C VAL A 298 4.27 -11.33 -1.42
N GLY A 299 3.78 -11.87 -0.30
CA GLY A 299 3.26 -11.07 0.80
C GLY A 299 1.89 -10.43 0.54
N ALA A 300 1.41 -9.64 1.51
CA ALA A 300 0.18 -8.85 1.41
C ALA A 300 0.31 -7.67 0.44
N HIS A 301 1.47 -7.01 0.40
CA HIS A 301 1.72 -5.90 -0.52
C HIS A 301 2.21 -6.40 -1.87
N SER A 302 1.31 -6.41 -2.86
CA SER A 302 1.59 -6.94 -4.21
C SER A 302 2.07 -5.91 -5.24
N SER A 303 2.06 -4.61 -4.91
CA SER A 303 2.57 -3.55 -5.80
C SER A 303 4.08 -3.65 -5.99
N ARG A 304 4.53 -3.45 -7.23
CA ARG A 304 5.95 -3.45 -7.60
C ARG A 304 6.22 -2.24 -8.50
N THR A 305 6.69 -1.15 -7.93
CA THR A 305 7.05 0.05 -8.70
C THR A 305 8.48 -0.08 -9.17
N LEU A 306 8.77 0.24 -10.43
CA LEU A 306 10.13 0.25 -10.97
C LEU A 306 10.46 1.59 -11.61
N VAL A 307 11.72 2.02 -11.50
CA VAL A 307 12.22 3.28 -12.04
C VAL A 307 13.68 3.09 -12.48
N PHE A 308 14.10 3.72 -13.57
CA PHE A 308 15.50 3.73 -13.98
C PHE A 308 16.24 4.96 -13.45
N SER A 309 17.53 4.83 -13.17
CA SER A 309 18.42 5.99 -12.99
C SER A 309 18.45 6.86 -14.24
N ALA A 310 18.87 8.13 -14.10
CA ALA A 310 18.87 9.08 -15.21
C ALA A 310 19.68 8.59 -16.42
N ASP A 311 20.80 7.91 -16.19
CA ASP A 311 21.66 7.30 -17.21
C ASP A 311 21.13 5.97 -17.78
N GLY A 312 19.98 5.48 -17.28
CA GLY A 312 19.35 4.25 -17.70
C GLY A 312 20.10 2.96 -17.31
N ARG A 313 21.20 3.04 -16.55
CA ARG A 313 22.04 1.87 -16.24
C ARG A 313 21.50 1.05 -15.08
N ARG A 314 20.91 1.70 -14.08
CA ARG A 314 20.41 1.07 -12.86
C ARG A 314 18.88 1.06 -12.88
N MET A 315 18.29 -0.10 -12.65
CA MET A 315 16.86 -0.27 -12.43
C MET A 315 16.61 -0.43 -10.94
N PHE A 316 15.77 0.43 -10.36
CA PHE A 316 15.29 0.31 -9.00
C PHE A 316 13.93 -0.38 -8.99
N LEU A 317 13.66 -1.18 -7.97
CA LEU A 317 12.38 -1.85 -7.77
C LEU A 317 11.98 -1.79 -6.30
N SER A 318 10.75 -1.36 -6.04
CA SER A 318 10.15 -1.41 -4.71
C SER A 318 9.44 -2.74 -4.47
N ILE A 319 9.66 -3.33 -3.30
CA ILE A 319 8.91 -4.48 -2.76
C ILE A 319 8.42 -4.10 -1.36
N GLY A 320 7.10 -4.05 -1.17
CA GLY A 320 6.48 -3.81 0.15
C GLY A 320 6.65 -4.99 1.10
N SER A 321 6.24 -4.83 2.36
CA SER A 321 6.29 -5.86 3.40
C SER A 321 5.35 -7.01 3.08
N ALA A 322 5.67 -8.20 3.57
CA ALA A 322 4.79 -9.35 3.45
C ALA A 322 3.61 -9.28 4.42
N THR A 323 3.81 -8.67 5.58
CA THR A 323 2.85 -8.56 6.68
C THR A 323 2.81 -7.12 7.21
N ASN A 324 1.99 -6.82 8.22
CA ASN A 324 1.84 -5.44 8.70
C ASN A 324 3.08 -4.98 9.52
N VAL A 325 3.57 -5.87 10.38
CA VAL A 325 4.63 -5.61 11.39
C VAL A 325 5.60 -6.79 11.52
N ALA A 326 5.91 -7.47 10.41
CA ALA A 326 6.77 -8.65 10.39
C ALA A 326 6.25 -9.77 11.30
N GLU A 327 4.96 -10.09 11.16
CA GLU A 327 4.28 -11.12 11.94
C GLU A 327 5.04 -12.45 11.90
N GLY A 328 5.32 -13.03 13.07
CA GLY A 328 5.98 -14.33 13.17
C GLY A 328 7.50 -14.33 12.87
N ILE A 329 8.13 -13.17 12.72
CA ILE A 329 9.57 -13.04 12.39
C ILE A 329 10.50 -13.78 13.38
N GLY A 330 10.13 -13.87 14.66
CA GLY A 330 11.00 -14.42 15.71
C GLY A 330 12.14 -13.46 16.08
N LYS A 331 12.97 -13.83 17.06
CA LYS A 331 13.94 -12.90 17.70
C LYS A 331 15.28 -12.78 16.98
N THR A 332 15.69 -13.78 16.20
CA THR A 332 17.02 -13.83 15.59
C THR A 332 16.93 -14.32 14.15
N PRO A 333 17.76 -13.78 13.24
CA PRO A 333 17.86 -14.27 11.87
C PRO A 333 18.37 -15.72 11.80
N PRO A 334 18.21 -16.41 10.66
CA PRO A 334 18.64 -17.81 10.48
C PRO A 334 20.17 -17.99 10.45
N VAL A 335 20.93 -16.91 10.36
CA VAL A 335 22.40 -16.86 10.42
C VAL A 335 22.82 -15.73 11.37
N PRO A 336 24.09 -15.66 11.81
CA PRO A 336 24.56 -14.53 12.61
C PRO A 336 24.18 -13.18 12.01
N LEU A 337 23.77 -12.22 12.85
CA LEU A 337 23.19 -10.95 12.40
C LEU A 337 24.12 -10.18 11.44
N ALA A 338 25.42 -10.17 11.69
CA ALA A 338 26.39 -9.53 10.81
C ALA A 338 26.40 -10.14 9.39
N ASP A 339 26.29 -11.47 9.28
CA ASP A 339 26.23 -12.17 8.00
C ASP A 339 24.90 -11.92 7.28
N TRP A 340 23.81 -11.78 8.05
CA TRP A 340 22.49 -11.42 7.52
C TRP A 340 22.52 -10.02 6.89
N GLU A 341 23.00 -9.02 7.64
CA GLU A 341 23.03 -7.63 7.16
C GLU A 341 24.00 -7.44 5.99
N ALA A 342 25.11 -8.18 5.95
CA ALA A 342 26.02 -8.16 4.82
C ALA A 342 25.36 -8.65 3.51
N ARG A 343 24.38 -9.55 3.59
CA ARG A 343 23.67 -10.10 2.42
C ARG A 343 22.39 -9.33 2.07
N HIS A 344 21.65 -8.87 3.08
CA HIS A 344 20.30 -8.35 2.91
C HIS A 344 20.19 -6.83 3.14
N GLY A 345 21.23 -6.20 3.69
CA GLY A 345 21.24 -4.79 4.07
C GLY A 345 20.95 -4.57 5.56
N LEU A 346 21.38 -3.42 6.07
CA LEU A 346 21.17 -3.00 7.45
C LEU A 346 19.67 -3.01 7.82
N GLY A 347 19.33 -3.64 8.95
CA GLY A 347 17.98 -3.67 9.48
C GLY A 347 16.96 -4.50 8.67
N ALA A 348 17.40 -5.22 7.63
CA ALA A 348 16.53 -6.09 6.85
C ALA A 348 15.86 -7.17 7.73
N ALA A 349 14.54 -7.31 7.56
CA ALA A 349 13.74 -8.33 8.22
C ALA A 349 13.99 -9.73 7.61
N TRP A 350 13.68 -10.78 8.36
CA TRP A 350 13.90 -12.19 7.99
C TRP A 350 12.61 -13.01 8.08
N GLY A 351 12.70 -14.32 7.79
CA GLY A 351 11.53 -15.20 7.73
C GLY A 351 10.68 -14.89 6.50
N GLU A 352 9.38 -14.73 6.67
CA GLU A 352 8.47 -14.38 5.56
C GLU A 352 8.80 -13.01 4.94
N GLU A 353 9.47 -12.14 5.69
CA GLU A 353 9.88 -10.80 5.26
C GLU A 353 11.22 -10.78 4.51
N GLU A 354 11.88 -11.93 4.31
CA GLU A 354 13.13 -11.96 3.55
C GLU A 354 12.92 -11.38 2.13
N GLY A 355 13.61 -10.28 1.84
CA GLY A 355 13.50 -9.57 0.57
C GLY A 355 12.27 -8.66 0.42
N HIS A 356 11.57 -8.36 1.51
CA HIS A 356 10.42 -7.45 1.57
C HIS A 356 10.74 -6.15 2.33
N ALA A 357 9.88 -5.13 2.17
CA ALA A 357 10.06 -3.78 2.69
C ALA A 357 11.41 -3.14 2.29
N VAL A 358 11.78 -3.34 1.02
CA VAL A 358 13.07 -2.94 0.45
C VAL A 358 12.88 -2.22 -0.87
N VAL A 359 13.86 -1.38 -1.20
CA VAL A 359 14.16 -1.01 -2.58
C VAL A 359 15.33 -1.85 -3.03
N LEU A 360 15.16 -2.59 -4.12
CA LEU A 360 16.22 -3.34 -4.80
C LEU A 360 16.83 -2.49 -5.91
N ALA A 361 18.08 -2.79 -6.26
CA ALA A 361 18.74 -2.30 -7.46
C ALA A 361 19.21 -3.48 -8.33
N PHE A 362 19.10 -3.29 -9.64
CA PHE A 362 19.58 -4.18 -10.69
C PHE A 362 20.31 -3.36 -11.75
N ASP A 363 21.07 -4.03 -12.61
CA ASP A 363 21.37 -3.47 -13.93
C ASP A 363 20.12 -3.54 -14.81
N ALA A 364 20.10 -2.79 -15.91
CA ALA A 364 18.92 -2.73 -16.80
C ALA A 364 18.50 -4.09 -17.39
N ASP A 365 19.43 -5.06 -17.50
CA ASP A 365 19.14 -6.41 -17.97
C ASP A 365 18.65 -7.36 -16.85
N GLY A 366 18.45 -6.86 -15.63
CA GLY A 366 17.98 -7.63 -14.49
C GLY A 366 19.08 -8.35 -13.70
N LYS A 367 20.35 -8.22 -14.09
CA LYS A 367 21.48 -8.77 -13.33
C LYS A 367 21.88 -7.89 -12.15
N ASN A 368 22.87 -8.36 -11.38
CA ASN A 368 23.50 -7.62 -10.29
C ASN A 368 22.50 -7.12 -9.23
N ARG A 369 21.51 -7.95 -8.94
CA ARG A 369 20.52 -7.76 -7.88
C ARG A 369 21.21 -7.48 -6.55
N ARG A 370 20.77 -6.42 -5.88
CA ARG A 370 21.19 -6.09 -4.50
C ARG A 370 20.12 -5.28 -3.78
N THR A 371 20.11 -5.33 -2.46
CA THR A 371 19.32 -4.38 -1.66
C THR A 371 19.95 -3.00 -1.78
N TYR A 372 19.17 -2.03 -2.27
CA TYR A 372 19.57 -0.62 -2.32
C TYR A 372 19.26 0.08 -1.00
N ALA A 373 18.08 -0.19 -0.42
CA ALA A 373 17.67 0.32 0.88
C ALA A 373 16.65 -0.63 1.54
N ALA A 374 16.58 -0.61 2.87
CA ALA A 374 15.69 -1.46 3.65
C ALA A 374 14.85 -0.68 4.66
N GLY A 375 13.81 -1.32 5.19
CA GLY A 375 12.93 -0.75 6.21
C GLY A 375 11.95 0.29 5.69
N LEU A 376 11.60 0.20 4.41
CA LEU A 376 10.54 1.00 3.77
C LEU A 376 9.31 0.10 3.65
N ARG A 377 8.36 0.17 4.60
CA ARG A 377 7.24 -0.79 4.68
C ARG A 377 6.58 -1.06 3.33
N ASN A 378 6.14 -0.01 2.65
CA ASN A 378 5.55 -0.14 1.32
C ASN A 378 5.79 1.12 0.50
N CYS A 379 6.94 1.16 -0.19
CA CYS A 379 7.38 2.25 -1.04
C CYS A 379 6.61 2.26 -2.38
N VAL A 380 5.33 2.62 -2.37
CA VAL A 380 4.49 2.51 -3.58
C VAL A 380 4.81 3.60 -4.59
N GLY A 381 4.80 4.86 -4.18
CA GLY A 381 5.19 5.97 -5.05
C GLY A 381 6.70 6.09 -5.10
N MET A 382 7.35 5.38 -6.01
CA MET A 382 8.79 5.52 -6.26
C MET A 382 9.01 6.31 -7.56
N TYR A 383 9.82 7.36 -7.51
CA TYR A 383 9.98 8.32 -8.60
C TYR A 383 11.40 8.89 -8.63
N LEU A 384 12.01 9.01 -9.81
CA LEU A 384 13.30 9.69 -9.97
C LEU A 384 13.04 11.18 -10.20
N TYR A 385 13.44 12.03 -9.26
CA TYR A 385 13.27 13.47 -9.37
C TYR A 385 14.19 14.04 -10.47
N PRO A 386 13.66 14.53 -11.60
CA PRO A 386 14.49 14.78 -12.79
C PRO A 386 15.59 15.84 -12.62
N ARG A 387 15.40 16.82 -11.73
CA ARG A 387 16.36 17.93 -11.58
C ARG A 387 17.58 17.58 -10.72
N SER A 388 17.46 16.64 -9.78
CA SER A 388 18.58 16.21 -8.92
C SER A 388 19.04 14.78 -9.21
N GLY A 389 18.19 13.95 -9.82
CA GLY A 389 18.43 12.51 -9.95
C GLY A 389 18.19 11.73 -8.66
N ASP A 390 17.62 12.36 -7.62
CA ASP A 390 17.29 11.67 -6.38
C ASP A 390 16.16 10.66 -6.58
N LEU A 391 16.32 9.46 -6.02
CA LEU A 391 15.24 8.48 -5.94
C LEU A 391 14.33 8.85 -4.77
N LEU A 392 13.09 9.24 -5.06
CA LEU A 392 12.07 9.55 -4.09
C LEU A 392 11.16 8.35 -3.85
N CYS A 393 10.66 8.26 -2.63
CA CYS A 393 9.73 7.23 -2.22
C CYS A 393 8.68 7.79 -1.27
N SER A 394 7.41 7.60 -1.60
CA SER A 394 6.30 7.71 -0.64
C SER A 394 5.97 6.34 -0.05
N VAL A 395 5.84 6.28 1.27
CA VAL A 395 5.69 5.04 2.02
C VAL A 395 4.35 5.02 2.74
N ASN A 396 3.64 3.89 2.58
CA ASN A 396 2.47 3.57 3.37
C ASN A 396 2.93 2.83 4.63
N GLU A 397 2.78 3.47 5.77
CA GLU A 397 3.25 3.00 7.07
C GLU A 397 2.32 1.95 7.70
N ARG A 398 2.78 1.35 8.80
CA ARG A 398 2.11 0.22 9.47
C ARG A 398 0.80 0.63 10.11
N ASP A 399 -0.13 -0.31 10.09
CA ASP A 399 -1.45 -0.14 10.69
C ASP A 399 -1.43 -0.49 12.18
N LEU A 400 -2.52 -0.17 12.87
CA LEU A 400 -2.84 -0.61 14.23
C LEU A 400 -2.06 0.05 15.38
N LEU A 401 -1.43 1.22 15.18
CA LEU A 401 -0.87 2.03 16.28
C LEU A 401 -1.78 3.16 16.77
N GLY A 402 -2.95 3.32 16.15
CA GLY A 402 -3.94 4.35 16.45
C GLY A 402 -4.28 5.20 15.22
N ASP A 403 -5.24 6.10 15.35
CA ASP A 403 -5.78 6.90 14.23
C ASP A 403 -4.78 7.94 13.69
N ASN A 404 -3.85 8.37 14.54
CA ASN A 404 -2.93 9.45 14.24
C ASN A 404 -1.46 9.00 14.27
N LEU A 405 -1.21 7.67 14.17
CA LEU A 405 0.13 7.09 14.18
C LEU A 405 0.19 5.74 13.41
N PRO A 406 1.29 5.46 12.70
CA PRO A 406 2.34 6.38 12.29
C PRO A 406 1.90 7.28 11.12
N PRO A 407 2.53 8.44 10.94
CA PRO A 407 2.39 9.19 9.70
C PRO A 407 2.92 8.35 8.52
N ASP A 408 2.22 8.41 7.39
CA ASP A 408 2.86 8.08 6.10
C ASP A 408 3.94 9.12 5.79
N TYR A 409 4.82 8.87 4.83
CA TYR A 409 5.91 9.81 4.57
C TYR A 409 6.43 9.81 3.14
N LEU A 410 7.19 10.86 2.81
CA LEU A 410 8.00 10.99 1.60
C LEU A 410 9.47 11.12 2.02
N THR A 411 10.35 10.38 1.35
CA THR A 411 11.80 10.41 1.60
C THR A 411 12.59 10.26 0.32
N ARG A 412 13.78 10.84 0.28
CA ARG A 412 14.86 10.45 -0.63
C ARG A 412 15.44 9.13 -0.15
N VAL A 413 15.57 8.18 -1.06
CA VAL A 413 16.12 6.85 -0.81
C VAL A 413 17.61 6.85 -1.12
N LYS A 414 18.42 6.58 -0.10
CA LYS A 414 19.88 6.50 -0.17
C LYS A 414 20.36 5.05 -0.18
N GLU A 415 21.42 4.79 -0.93
CA GLU A 415 22.10 3.49 -0.96
C GLU A 415 22.57 3.10 0.46
N GLY A 416 22.26 1.87 0.89
CA GLY A 416 22.53 1.36 2.23
C GLY A 416 21.65 1.95 3.34
N GLY A 417 20.69 2.83 3.00
CA GLY A 417 19.81 3.46 3.98
C GLY A 417 18.84 2.48 4.63
N PHE A 418 18.59 2.69 5.92
CA PHE A 418 17.59 1.97 6.71
C PHE A 418 16.52 2.95 7.23
N TYR A 419 15.24 2.67 6.95
CA TYR A 419 14.12 3.60 7.20
C TYR A 419 13.19 3.15 8.33
N GLY A 420 13.62 2.19 9.14
CA GLY A 420 13.00 1.86 10.42
C GLY A 420 12.16 0.59 10.40
N TRP A 421 11.32 0.35 9.39
CA TRP A 421 10.42 -0.82 9.40
C TRP A 421 11.21 -2.15 9.46
N PRO A 422 10.76 -3.18 10.21
CA PRO A 422 9.61 -3.19 11.12
C PRO A 422 9.95 -2.72 12.54
N TRP A 423 11.23 -2.52 12.85
CA TRP A 423 11.77 -2.33 14.20
C TRP A 423 11.44 -0.95 14.81
N PHE A 424 11.48 0.09 13.98
CA PHE A 424 11.20 1.49 14.31
C PHE A 424 10.16 2.03 13.31
N TYR A 425 9.34 3.00 13.70
CA TYR A 425 8.48 3.71 12.75
C TYR A 425 9.18 4.95 12.22
N ILE A 426 9.07 6.10 12.89
CA ILE A 426 9.67 7.36 12.43
C ILE A 426 10.87 7.70 13.33
N GLY A 427 12.04 7.86 12.73
CA GLY A 427 13.27 8.14 13.49
C GLY A 427 13.55 7.08 14.55
N ALA A 428 14.00 7.49 15.74
CA ALA A 428 14.40 6.59 16.82
C ALA A 428 13.22 6.00 17.63
N HIS A 429 11.97 6.11 17.15
CA HIS A 429 10.82 5.56 17.85
C HIS A 429 10.64 4.07 17.56
N GLU A 430 10.94 3.24 18.56
CA GLU A 430 10.80 1.79 18.49
C GLU A 430 9.32 1.38 18.38
N ASP A 431 9.04 0.36 17.56
CA ASP A 431 7.69 -0.23 17.52
C ASP A 431 7.47 -1.07 18.79
N PRO A 432 6.47 -0.73 19.63
CA PRO A 432 6.24 -1.41 20.90
C PRO A 432 5.92 -2.91 20.74
N ARG A 433 5.47 -3.34 19.56
CA ARG A 433 5.15 -4.75 19.27
C ARG A 433 6.40 -5.60 19.01
N LEU A 434 7.54 -4.98 18.72
CA LEU A 434 8.84 -5.61 18.50
C LEU A 434 9.93 -5.08 19.45
N ALA A 435 9.52 -4.47 20.57
CA ALA A 435 10.42 -3.78 21.48
C ALA A 435 11.56 -4.68 21.99
N GLY A 436 12.77 -4.12 22.02
CA GLY A 436 13.99 -4.75 22.49
C GLY A 436 14.61 -5.78 21.54
N GLN A 437 14.03 -6.03 20.36
CA GLN A 437 14.59 -7.02 19.43
C GLN A 437 15.82 -6.50 18.68
N ARG A 438 15.82 -5.23 18.29
CA ARG A 438 16.90 -4.59 17.51
C ARG A 438 17.29 -3.21 18.06
N PRO A 439 17.66 -3.08 19.35
CA PRO A 439 18.05 -1.79 19.93
C PRO A 439 19.29 -1.19 19.26
N ASP A 440 20.12 -2.03 18.62
CA ASP A 440 21.33 -1.64 17.87
C ASP A 440 21.05 -0.78 16.62
N LEU A 441 19.79 -0.69 16.18
CA LEU A 441 19.38 0.09 15.02
C LEU A 441 18.92 1.52 15.35
N ARG A 442 18.70 1.84 16.64
CA ARG A 442 18.07 3.09 17.09
C ARG A 442 18.66 4.35 16.45
N ASP A 443 19.99 4.45 16.43
CA ASP A 443 20.71 5.62 15.94
C ASP A 443 21.12 5.49 14.46
N LYS A 444 20.60 4.46 13.77
CA LYS A 444 20.86 4.19 12.34
C LYS A 444 19.62 4.41 11.46
N VAL A 445 18.47 4.73 12.06
CA VAL A 445 17.22 5.01 11.33
C VAL A 445 17.34 6.34 10.59
N THR A 446 17.11 6.30 9.28
CA THR A 446 16.99 7.50 8.46
C THR A 446 15.61 8.12 8.69
N THR A 447 15.58 9.36 9.16
CA THR A 447 14.33 10.11 9.32
C THR A 447 13.85 10.61 7.95
N PRO A 448 12.56 10.42 7.59
CA PRO A 448 12.02 10.89 6.30
C PRO A 448 12.11 12.42 6.11
N ASP A 449 12.21 12.87 4.86
CA ASP A 449 12.27 14.30 4.51
C ASP A 449 10.94 15.03 4.77
N LEU A 450 9.80 14.32 4.66
CA LEU A 450 8.47 14.87 4.86
C LEU A 450 7.53 13.83 5.46
N LEU A 451 6.78 14.22 6.49
CA LEU A 451 5.71 13.44 7.06
C LEU A 451 4.36 13.86 6.46
N PHE A 452 3.52 12.88 6.17
CA PHE A 452 2.12 13.05 5.77
C PHE A 452 1.19 12.71 6.94
N THR A 453 -0.09 13.04 6.80
CA THR A 453 -1.11 12.55 7.72
C THR A 453 -1.07 11.01 7.78
N ALA A 454 -1.20 10.45 8.99
CA ALA A 454 -1.31 9.01 9.19
C ALA A 454 -2.43 8.40 8.35
N HIS A 455 -2.17 7.26 7.73
CA HIS A 455 -3.13 6.51 6.92
C HIS A 455 -3.61 7.23 5.65
N ALA A 456 -2.90 8.25 5.17
CA ALA A 456 -3.22 8.97 3.93
C ALA A 456 -3.12 8.08 2.67
N ALA A 457 -2.31 7.02 2.74
CA ALA A 457 -2.04 6.06 1.69
C ALA A 457 -1.50 6.72 0.41
N PRO A 458 -0.29 7.34 0.44
CA PRO A 458 0.29 7.97 -0.73
C PRO A 458 0.69 6.92 -1.79
N LEU A 459 0.28 7.16 -3.03
CA LEU A 459 0.55 6.26 -4.17
C LEU A 459 1.36 6.99 -5.25
N GLY A 460 0.80 7.24 -6.43
CA GLY A 460 1.52 7.87 -7.54
C GLY A 460 1.93 9.32 -7.25
N MET A 461 3.09 9.71 -7.79
CA MET A 461 3.59 11.09 -7.71
C MET A 461 4.24 11.53 -9.02
N VAL A 462 4.32 12.85 -9.22
CA VAL A 462 5.00 13.46 -10.37
C VAL A 462 5.58 14.82 -10.01
N MET A 463 6.76 15.15 -10.52
CA MET A 463 7.24 16.53 -10.50
C MET A 463 6.44 17.35 -11.50
N TYR A 464 5.97 18.51 -11.07
CA TYR A 464 5.36 19.46 -11.97
C TYR A 464 6.43 20.21 -12.77
N GLU A 465 6.41 19.99 -14.06
CA GLU A 465 7.16 20.78 -15.03
C GLU A 465 6.35 20.80 -16.33
N ALA A 466 5.91 21.99 -16.70
CA ALA A 466 5.17 22.19 -17.93
C ALA A 466 6.13 22.08 -19.12
N PRO A 467 5.74 21.39 -20.20
CA PRO A 467 6.50 21.45 -21.44
C PRO A 467 6.64 22.90 -21.95
N PRO A 468 7.72 23.22 -22.69
CA PRO A 468 7.87 24.55 -23.28
C PRO A 468 6.65 24.94 -24.12
N ALA A 469 6.15 26.17 -23.94
CA ALA A 469 4.97 26.71 -24.63
C ALA A 469 3.66 25.92 -24.42
N ALA A 470 3.57 25.12 -23.35
CA ALA A 470 2.36 24.40 -22.98
C ALA A 470 1.18 25.37 -22.70
N PRO A 471 0.04 25.25 -23.42
CA PRO A 471 -1.07 26.23 -23.34
C PRO A 471 -1.85 26.18 -22.01
N ALA A 472 -1.71 25.11 -21.23
CA ALA A 472 -2.32 24.92 -19.91
C ALA A 472 -1.26 24.80 -18.80
N ALA A 473 -0.07 25.40 -18.99
CA ALA A 473 0.96 25.47 -17.96
C ALA A 473 0.47 26.21 -16.71
N PHE A 474 0.71 25.61 -15.54
CA PHE A 474 0.40 26.19 -14.24
C PHE A 474 1.30 27.39 -13.99
N PRO A 475 0.93 28.29 -13.05
CA PRO A 475 1.80 29.39 -12.65
C PRO A 475 3.21 28.91 -12.27
N LYS A 476 4.23 29.74 -12.55
CA LYS A 476 5.64 29.40 -12.31
C LYS A 476 5.95 28.93 -10.89
N ALA A 477 5.16 29.37 -9.91
CA ALA A 477 5.31 28.94 -8.51
C ALA A 477 5.17 27.42 -8.31
N TYR A 478 4.50 26.68 -9.20
CA TYR A 478 4.34 25.22 -9.12
C TYR A 478 5.52 24.44 -9.72
N ASP A 479 6.39 25.12 -10.47
CA ASP A 479 7.48 24.49 -11.20
C ASP A 479 8.52 23.84 -10.27
N GLY A 480 8.73 22.54 -10.42
CA GLY A 480 9.62 21.73 -9.60
C GLY A 480 8.97 21.14 -8.34
N ASP A 481 7.76 21.54 -7.98
CA ASP A 481 7.03 20.92 -6.86
C ASP A 481 6.52 19.52 -7.23
N LEU A 482 6.28 18.69 -6.22
CA LEU A 482 5.72 17.35 -6.43
C LEU A 482 4.21 17.37 -6.21
N PHE A 483 3.48 16.68 -7.07
CA PHE A 483 2.11 16.27 -6.78
C PHE A 483 2.09 14.82 -6.35
N VAL A 484 1.33 14.50 -5.30
CA VAL A 484 1.20 13.14 -4.74
C VAL A 484 -0.28 12.80 -4.57
N ALA A 485 -0.70 11.64 -5.07
CA ALA A 485 -2.05 11.13 -4.87
C ALA A 485 -2.16 10.39 -3.53
N PHE A 486 -3.11 10.79 -2.69
CA PHE A 486 -3.48 10.11 -1.46
C PHE A 486 -4.73 9.27 -1.72
N HIS A 487 -4.59 7.96 -1.63
CA HIS A 487 -5.68 7.01 -1.90
C HIS A 487 -6.72 6.97 -0.78
N GLY A 488 -6.33 7.36 0.43
CA GLY A 488 -7.21 7.49 1.58
C GLY A 488 -7.27 6.28 2.49
N SER A 489 -7.64 6.57 3.74
CA SER A 489 -7.50 5.67 4.88
C SER A 489 -8.52 4.53 4.89
N TRP A 490 -8.08 3.38 5.40
CA TRP A 490 -8.95 2.31 5.88
C TRP A 490 -8.78 2.08 7.40
N ASN A 491 -7.59 2.29 7.96
CA ASN A 491 -7.24 2.04 9.35
C ASN A 491 -7.39 3.28 10.26
N ARG A 492 -8.44 4.09 10.05
CA ARG A 492 -8.68 5.33 10.81
C ARG A 492 -10.17 5.55 11.05
N GLN A 493 -10.59 5.92 12.26
CA GLN A 493 -12.01 6.10 12.60
C GLN A 493 -12.61 7.23 11.77
N THR A 494 -12.02 8.42 11.86
CA THR A 494 -12.35 9.51 10.95
C THR A 494 -11.48 9.42 9.70
N ARG A 495 -12.06 9.52 8.50
CA ARG A 495 -11.27 9.34 7.28
C ARG A 495 -10.24 10.46 7.05
N THR A 496 -9.20 10.12 6.32
CA THR A 496 -8.28 11.08 5.69
C THR A 496 -7.86 10.59 4.31
N GLY A 497 -7.12 11.43 3.58
CA GLY A 497 -6.67 11.19 2.21
C GLY A 497 -7.81 11.34 1.20
N SER A 498 -7.84 10.49 0.18
CA SER A 498 -8.73 10.66 -0.99
C SER A 498 -8.61 12.06 -1.60
N LYS A 499 -7.38 12.46 -1.93
CA LYS A 499 -7.04 13.79 -2.45
C LYS A 499 -5.71 13.78 -3.21
N VAL A 500 -5.39 14.86 -3.90
CA VAL A 500 -4.04 15.12 -4.41
C VAL A 500 -3.45 16.28 -3.61
N VAL A 501 -2.21 16.12 -3.17
CA VAL A 501 -1.46 17.16 -2.48
C VAL A 501 -0.30 17.68 -3.33
N ARG A 502 0.06 18.94 -3.12
CA ARG A 502 1.27 19.57 -3.63
C ARG A 502 2.31 19.61 -2.51
N VAL A 503 3.43 18.93 -2.67
CA VAL A 503 4.58 19.03 -1.77
C VAL A 503 5.46 20.18 -2.24
N PHE A 504 5.75 21.12 -1.35
CA PHE A 504 6.65 22.22 -1.66
C PHE A 504 8.10 21.73 -1.65
N MET A 505 8.78 21.97 -2.75
CA MET A 505 10.16 21.58 -3.00
C MET A 505 11.06 22.81 -3.01
N LYS A 506 12.28 22.66 -2.50
CA LYS A 506 13.34 23.66 -2.61
C LYS A 506 14.61 22.95 -3.02
N ASP A 507 15.17 23.34 -4.18
CA ASP A 507 16.40 22.77 -4.72
C ASP A 507 16.37 21.23 -4.81
N GLY A 508 15.20 20.67 -5.17
CA GLY A 508 14.95 19.23 -5.27
C GLY A 508 14.70 18.50 -3.96
N VAL A 509 14.61 19.21 -2.83
CA VAL A 509 14.37 18.64 -1.50
C VAL A 509 12.99 19.04 -0.98
N PRO A 510 12.19 18.11 -0.40
CA PRO A 510 10.95 18.46 0.28
C PRO A 510 11.19 19.43 1.44
N THR A 511 10.35 20.46 1.56
CA THR A 511 10.49 21.48 2.62
C THR A 511 9.90 21.08 3.97
N GLY A 512 9.33 19.88 4.10
CA GLY A 512 8.56 19.45 5.27
C GLY A 512 7.10 19.94 5.28
N ARG A 513 6.65 20.62 4.23
CA ARG A 513 5.28 21.14 4.09
C ARG A 513 4.61 20.66 2.80
N TYR A 514 3.30 20.44 2.87
CA TYR A 514 2.47 20.17 1.70
C TYR A 514 1.12 20.89 1.78
N GLN A 515 0.47 21.01 0.62
CA GLN A 515 -0.80 21.70 0.44
C GLN A 515 -1.84 20.75 -0.16
N ASP A 516 -3.05 20.73 0.38
CA ASP A 516 -4.20 20.08 -0.28
C ASP A 516 -4.46 20.79 -1.61
N PHE A 517 -4.40 20.05 -2.73
CA PHE A 517 -4.55 20.61 -4.08
C PHE A 517 -5.89 20.21 -4.71
N VAL A 518 -6.14 18.91 -4.89
CA VAL A 518 -7.45 18.41 -5.36
C VAL A 518 -8.15 17.67 -4.24
N THR A 519 -9.33 18.09 -3.83
CA THR A 519 -10.10 17.48 -2.73
C THR A 519 -11.56 17.21 -3.13
N GLY A 520 -12.39 16.79 -2.18
CA GLY A 520 -13.85 16.69 -2.36
C GLY A 520 -14.36 15.28 -2.67
N PHE A 521 -13.51 14.25 -2.63
CA PHE A 521 -13.87 12.88 -3.00
C PHE A 521 -14.57 12.06 -1.89
N VAL A 522 -14.59 12.56 -0.66
CA VAL A 522 -15.18 11.89 0.51
C VAL A 522 -16.57 12.44 0.76
N ALA A 523 -17.56 11.55 0.91
CA ALA A 523 -18.95 11.91 1.19
C ALA A 523 -19.28 11.80 2.69
N SER A 524 -18.67 10.83 3.38
CA SER A 524 -18.83 10.62 4.82
C SER A 524 -17.66 9.80 5.38
N ASP A 525 -17.63 9.59 6.70
CA ASP A 525 -16.68 8.65 7.32
C ASP A 525 -16.83 7.20 6.86
N ALA A 526 -17.91 6.85 6.18
CA ALA A 526 -18.10 5.52 5.60
C ALA A 526 -17.96 5.52 4.07
N GLU A 527 -18.23 6.64 3.40
CA GLU A 527 -18.46 6.68 1.95
C GLU A 527 -17.48 7.61 1.23
N VAL A 528 -16.95 7.11 0.12
CA VAL A 528 -16.18 7.89 -0.84
C VAL A 528 -16.78 7.72 -2.23
N TRP A 529 -16.78 8.78 -3.02
CA TRP A 529 -17.16 8.68 -4.43
C TRP A 529 -15.94 8.62 -5.36
N GLY A 530 -14.73 8.90 -4.86
CA GLY A 530 -13.49 8.71 -5.61
C GLY A 530 -12.27 8.51 -4.71
N ARG A 531 -11.19 7.96 -5.26
CA ARG A 531 -9.92 7.72 -4.57
C ARG A 531 -8.73 7.94 -5.52
N PRO A 532 -8.09 9.11 -5.48
CA PRO A 532 -6.92 9.39 -6.30
C PRO A 532 -5.81 8.36 -6.09
N SER A 533 -5.32 7.79 -7.18
CA SER A 533 -4.31 6.72 -7.20
C SER A 533 -3.00 7.14 -7.85
N SER A 534 -3.06 8.01 -8.87
CA SER A 534 -1.90 8.47 -9.61
C SER A 534 -2.08 9.86 -10.18
N VAL A 535 -0.96 10.48 -10.55
CA VAL A 535 -0.91 11.82 -11.17
C VAL A 535 0.12 11.85 -12.30
N ALA A 536 -0.15 12.64 -13.34
CA ALA A 536 0.78 12.82 -14.46
C ALA A 536 0.62 14.23 -15.07
N VAL A 537 1.71 14.82 -15.56
CA VAL A 537 1.65 16.12 -16.28
C VAL A 537 1.48 15.85 -17.78
N GLN A 538 0.37 16.31 -18.38
CA GLN A 538 0.11 16.16 -19.81
C GLN A 538 0.95 17.14 -20.66
N LYS A 539 1.07 16.87 -21.95
CA LYS A 539 1.79 17.69 -22.96
C LYS A 539 1.34 19.14 -23.03
N ASP A 540 0.06 19.38 -22.76
CA ASP A 540 -0.49 20.72 -22.73
C ASP A 540 -0.15 21.47 -21.42
N GLY A 541 0.54 20.84 -20.47
CA GLY A 541 0.92 21.40 -19.17
C GLY A 541 -0.10 21.16 -18.06
N SER A 542 -1.25 20.55 -18.36
CA SER A 542 -2.27 20.23 -17.36
C SER A 542 -1.84 19.05 -16.47
N LEU A 543 -2.42 18.98 -15.26
CA LEU A 543 -2.23 17.84 -14.36
C LEU A 543 -3.40 16.86 -14.53
N LEU A 544 -3.08 15.60 -14.78
CA LEU A 544 -4.03 14.49 -14.77
C LEU A 544 -4.06 13.84 -13.39
N VAL A 545 -5.24 13.48 -12.92
CA VAL A 545 -5.48 12.77 -11.67
C VAL A 545 -6.31 11.53 -11.97
N ASP A 546 -5.73 10.35 -11.74
CA ASP A 546 -6.40 9.06 -11.87
C ASP A 546 -7.18 8.74 -10.59
N ASP A 547 -8.43 8.31 -10.75
CA ASP A 547 -9.29 7.78 -9.69
C ASP A 547 -9.64 6.32 -10.02
N ASP A 548 -8.90 5.39 -9.41
CA ASP A 548 -9.03 3.95 -9.66
C ASP A 548 -10.34 3.35 -9.15
N VAL A 549 -11.14 4.08 -8.38
CA VAL A 549 -12.43 3.59 -7.90
C VAL A 549 -13.53 3.84 -8.92
N THR A 550 -13.54 5.01 -9.54
CA THR A 550 -14.54 5.38 -10.55
C THR A 550 -14.07 5.03 -11.97
N GLY A 551 -12.76 4.98 -12.18
CA GLY A 551 -12.15 4.98 -13.51
C GLY A 551 -12.20 6.37 -14.18
N GLU A 552 -12.55 7.43 -13.46
CA GLU A 552 -12.52 8.79 -14.01
C GLU A 552 -11.09 9.33 -13.93
N ILE A 553 -10.60 9.89 -15.05
CA ILE A 553 -9.32 10.60 -15.08
C ILE A 553 -9.66 12.08 -15.19
N TRP A 554 -9.27 12.86 -14.20
CA TRP A 554 -9.54 14.29 -14.11
C TRP A 554 -8.39 15.08 -14.71
N ARG A 555 -8.72 16.14 -15.47
CA ARG A 555 -7.74 17.14 -15.93
C ARG A 555 -7.92 18.43 -15.13
N VAL A 556 -6.85 18.85 -14.46
CA VAL A 556 -6.74 20.13 -13.76
C VAL A 556 -5.87 21.07 -14.59
N ALA A 557 -6.40 22.26 -14.88
CA ALA A 557 -5.72 23.28 -15.67
C ALA A 557 -6.05 24.68 -15.15
N PRO A 558 -5.22 25.71 -15.46
CA PRO A 558 -5.60 27.10 -15.22
C PRO A 558 -6.92 27.48 -15.91
N LYS A 559 -7.64 28.45 -15.34
CA LYS A 559 -8.92 28.94 -15.86
C LYS A 559 -8.80 29.56 -17.24
#